data_AF-A0A3B0P091-F1
#
_entry.id   AF-A0A3B0P091-F1
#
_cell.length_a   1.000
_cell.length_b   1.000
_cell.length_c   1.000
_cell.angle_alpha   90.00
_cell.angle_beta   90.00
_cell.angle_gamma   90.00
#
_symmetry.space_group_name_H-M   'P 1'
#
loop_
_entity.id
_entity.type
_entity.pdbx_description
1 polymer ?
#
loop_
_entity_poly.entity_id
_entity_poly.type
_entity_poly.pdbx_seq_one_letter_code
_entity_poly.pdbx_strand_id
1 'polypeptide(L)'
;MLDEFVFLNDEKKIKEIVIYNPKKIADQIGDIQVIKDKLYVPSFDNSEIKLRELVYENLHQKYGNNPDKKIVERIEKELNPIIKYGYSAIYW
;
A
#
# COMPACT_ATOMS: atom_id res chain seq x y z
N MET A 1 25.09 7.73 30.02
CA MET A 1 25.15 6.24 29.96
C MET A 1 26.49 5.67 30.40
N LEU A 2 27.65 6.08 29.87
CA LEU A 2 28.93 5.56 30.38
C LEU A 2 29.14 5.91 31.87
N ASP A 3 28.83 7.15 32.25
CA ASP A 3 28.97 7.65 33.63
C ASP A 3 28.11 6.88 34.65
N GLU A 4 26.94 6.39 34.20
CA GLU A 4 26.03 5.57 35.03
C GLU A 4 26.65 4.23 35.44
N PHE A 5 27.69 3.77 34.73
CA PHE A 5 28.37 2.49 35.00
C PHE A 5 29.79 2.67 35.56
N VAL A 6 30.22 3.89 35.89
CA VAL A 6 31.54 4.17 36.46
C VAL A 6 31.79 3.41 37.77
N PHE A 7 30.73 3.06 38.51
CA PHE A 7 30.82 2.24 39.72
C PHE A 7 31.47 0.86 39.50
N LEU A 8 31.52 0.37 38.26
CA LEU A 8 32.19 -0.89 37.91
C LEU A 8 33.72 -0.77 37.93
N ASN A 9 34.29 0.44 37.89
CA ASN A 9 35.72 0.73 37.89
C ASN A 9 36.53 -0.07 36.84
N ASP A 10 35.88 -0.49 35.75
CA ASP A 10 36.49 -1.22 34.64
C ASP A 10 36.04 -0.58 33.33
N GLU A 11 36.90 0.28 32.78
CA GLU A 11 36.62 1.02 31.55
C GLU A 11 36.32 0.10 30.37
N LYS A 12 37.01 -1.05 30.28
CA LYS A 12 36.80 -2.03 29.21
C LYS A 12 35.41 -2.64 29.35
N LYS A 13 35.02 -3.04 30.56
CA LYS A 13 33.70 -3.65 30.80
C LYS A 13 32.57 -2.66 30.60
N ILE A 14 32.75 -1.40 31.01
CA ILE A 14 31.79 -0.32 30.77
C ILE A 14 31.57 -0.11 29.27
N LYS A 15 32.64 -0.01 28.48
CA LYS A 15 32.54 0.11 27.01
C LYS A 15 31.91 -1.13 26.36
N GLU A 16 32.20 -2.32 26.88
CA GLU A 16 31.59 -3.57 26.42
C GLU A 16 30.07 -3.56 26.56
N ILE A 17 29.54 -3.23 27.74
CA ILE A 17 28.10 -3.30 28.00
C ILE A 17 27.31 -2.11 27.46
N VAL A 18 27.92 -0.91 27.38
CA VAL A 18 27.24 0.32 26.94
C VAL A 18 27.35 0.55 25.43
N ILE A 19 28.45 0.12 24.80
CA ILE A 19 28.73 0.43 23.39
C ILE A 19 28.78 -0.86 22.57
N TYR A 20 29.73 -1.75 22.85
CA TYR A 20 30.05 -2.85 21.94
C TYR A 20 28.94 -3.90 21.88
N ASN A 21 28.37 -4.29 23.02
CA ASN A 21 27.30 -5.27 23.07
C ASN A 21 25.97 -4.72 22.51
N PRO A 22 25.52 -3.50 22.85
CA PRO A 22 24.33 -2.92 22.23
C PRO A 22 24.47 -2.75 20.71
N LYS A 23 25.65 -2.30 20.25
CA LYS A 23 25.94 -2.21 18.81
C LYS A 23 25.94 -3.58 18.15
N LYS A 24 26.56 -4.60 18.76
CA LYS A 24 26.55 -5.97 18.26
C LYS A 24 25.14 -6.54 18.14
N ILE A 25 24.25 -6.24 19.09
CA ILE A 25 22.84 -6.64 19.02
C ILE A 25 22.13 -5.88 17.89
N ALA A 26 22.36 -4.57 17.75
CA ALA A 26 21.80 -3.79 16.66
C ALA A 26 22.27 -4.31 15.28
N ASP A 27 23.55 -4.66 15.14
CA ASP A 27 24.14 -5.22 13.91
C ASP A 27 23.58 -6.61 13.56
N GLN A 28 22.96 -7.32 14.52
CA GLN A 28 22.27 -8.59 14.27
C GLN A 28 20.84 -8.40 13.72
N ILE A 29 20.30 -7.19 13.82
CA ILE A 29 18.94 -6.87 13.38
C ILE A 29 19.03 -6.25 11.99
N GLY A 30 18.47 -6.94 10.98
CA GLY A 30 18.38 -6.40 9.63
C GLY A 30 17.29 -5.34 9.47
N ASP A 31 17.13 -4.84 8.26
CA ASP A 31 16.07 -3.89 7.93
C ASP A 31 14.69 -4.55 8.04
N ILE A 32 13.81 -3.95 8.85
CA ILE A 32 12.45 -4.45 9.07
C ILE A 32 11.45 -3.44 8.50
N GLN A 33 10.66 -3.89 7.53
CA GLN A 33 9.51 -3.14 7.03
C GLN A 33 8.29 -3.38 7.94
N VAL A 34 8.05 -2.47 8.88
CA VAL A 34 6.95 -2.58 9.86
C VAL A 34 5.58 -2.35 9.21
N ILE A 35 5.52 -1.52 8.17
CA ILE A 35 4.30 -1.20 7.43
C ILE A 35 4.50 -1.55 5.96
N LYS A 36 3.56 -2.30 5.39
CA LYS A 36 3.59 -2.67 3.97
C LYS A 36 3.46 -1.42 3.10
N ASP A 37 4.23 -1.36 2.02
CA ASP A 37 4.36 -0.23 1.08
C ASP A 37 3.51 -0.42 -0.19
N LYS A 38 2.89 -1.59 -0.34
CA LYS A 38 2.08 -1.94 -1.50
C LYS A 38 0.61 -1.66 -1.23
N LEU A 39 -0.11 -1.30 -2.29
CA LEU A 39 -1.56 -1.32 -2.32
C LEU A 39 -2.04 -2.78 -2.37
N TYR A 40 -2.94 -3.14 -1.46
CA TYR A 40 -3.59 -4.46 -1.44
C TYR A 40 -5.07 -4.25 -1.75
N VAL A 41 -5.41 -4.39 -3.03
CA VAL A 41 -6.77 -4.23 -3.51
C VAL A 41 -7.54 -5.54 -3.34
N PRO A 42 -8.79 -5.50 -2.84
CA PRO A 42 -9.59 -6.70 -2.64
C PRO A 42 -10.05 -7.26 -4.00
N SER A 43 -10.09 -8.59 -4.12
CA SER A 43 -10.75 -9.27 -5.23
C SER A 43 -12.14 -9.70 -4.77
N PHE A 44 -13.17 -9.28 -5.51
CA PHE A 44 -14.56 -9.57 -5.20
C PHE A 44 -15.36 -9.75 -6.49
N ASP A 45 -16.12 -10.83 -6.57
CA ASP A 45 -17.29 -11.01 -7.44
C ASP A 45 -17.09 -10.63 -8.93
N ASN A 46 -15.91 -10.87 -9.51
CA ASN A 46 -15.54 -10.42 -10.86
C ASN A 46 -15.85 -8.93 -11.11
N SER A 47 -15.64 -8.10 -10.10
CA SER A 47 -15.98 -6.66 -10.08
C SER A 47 -15.50 -5.88 -11.31
N GLU A 48 -14.36 -6.24 -11.90
CA GLU A 48 -13.85 -5.60 -13.12
C GLU A 48 -14.82 -5.71 -14.31
N ILE A 49 -15.44 -6.88 -14.48
CA ILE A 49 -16.39 -7.16 -15.56
C ILE A 49 -17.73 -6.50 -15.21
N LYS A 50 -18.23 -6.76 -13.99
CA LYS A 50 -19.55 -6.31 -13.56
C LYS A 50 -19.66 -4.80 -13.47
N LEU A 51 -18.61 -4.12 -13.00
CA LEU A 51 -18.57 -2.66 -12.99
C LEU A 51 -18.66 -2.09 -14.42
N ARG A 52 -17.95 -2.70 -15.38
CA ARG A 52 -18.03 -2.27 -16.78
C ARG A 52 -19.44 -2.48 -17.33
N GLU A 53 -20.02 -3.64 -17.12
CA GLU A 53 -21.40 -3.94 -17.54
C GLU A 53 -22.39 -2.94 -16.95
N LEU A 54 -22.32 -2.68 -15.64
CA LEU A 54 -23.19 -1.72 -14.93
C LEU A 54 -23.05 -0.30 -15.49
N VAL A 55 -21.82 0.16 -15.72
CA VAL A 55 -21.58 1.51 -16.26
C VAL A 55 -22.16 1.65 -17.67
N TYR A 56 -22.01 0.63 -18.52
CA TYR A 56 -22.56 0.63 -19.87
C TYR A 56 -24.08 0.47 -19.89
N GLU A 57 -24.65 -0.32 -18.98
CA GLU A 57 -26.10 -0.41 -18.80
C GLU A 57 -26.68 0.97 -18.44
N ASN A 58 -26.09 1.65 -17.45
CA ASN A 58 -26.49 3.00 -17.04
C ASN A 58 -26.29 4.04 -18.14
N LEU A 59 -25.20 3.94 -18.91
CA LEU A 59 -24.95 4.79 -20.09
C LEU A 59 -26.12 4.68 -21.08
N HIS A 60 -26.54 3.46 -21.41
CA HIS A 60 -27.64 3.23 -22.34
C HIS A 60 -29.00 3.62 -21.75
N GLN A 61 -29.24 3.39 -20.46
CA GLN A 61 -30.46 3.84 -19.79
C GLN A 61 -30.60 5.37 -19.81
N LYS A 62 -29.49 6.10 -19.64
CA LYS A 62 -29.50 7.56 -19.54
C LYS A 62 -29.41 8.29 -20.87
N TYR A 63 -28.64 7.75 -21.82
CA TYR A 63 -28.32 8.42 -23.09
C TYR A 63 -28.80 7.65 -24.33
N GLY A 64 -29.47 6.52 -24.15
CA GLY A 64 -29.98 5.68 -25.23
C GLY A 64 -28.91 4.82 -25.91
N ASN A 65 -29.29 4.23 -27.05
CA ASN A 65 -28.44 3.27 -27.77
C ASN A 65 -27.31 3.92 -28.59
N ASN A 66 -27.34 5.24 -28.78
CA ASN A 66 -26.32 5.99 -29.53
C ASN A 66 -25.87 7.23 -28.74
N PRO A 67 -25.18 7.05 -27.59
CA PRO A 67 -24.69 8.16 -26.78
C PRO A 67 -23.67 9.01 -27.56
N ASP A 68 -23.59 10.30 -27.23
CA ASP A 68 -22.54 11.18 -27.78
C ASP A 68 -21.16 10.57 -27.51
N LYS A 69 -20.32 10.54 -28.55
CA LYS A 69 -18.95 10.02 -28.49
C LYS A 69 -18.14 10.62 -27.35
N LYS A 70 -18.33 11.91 -27.03
CA LYS A 70 -17.65 12.58 -25.91
C LYS A 70 -17.95 11.93 -24.55
N ILE A 71 -19.16 11.39 -24.38
CA ILE A 71 -19.58 10.70 -23.15
C ILE A 71 -18.89 9.34 -23.07
N VAL A 72 -18.90 8.57 -24.16
CA VAL A 72 -18.24 7.26 -24.24
C VAL A 72 -16.73 7.40 -23.99
N GLU A 73 -16.09 8.37 -24.65
CA GLU A 73 -14.67 8.66 -24.48
C GLU A 73 -14.33 9.01 -23.02
N ARG A 74 -15.21 9.75 -22.33
CA ARG A 74 -15.01 10.08 -20.92
C ARG A 74 -15.14 8.85 -20.02
N ILE A 75 -16.17 8.03 -20.24
CA ILE A 75 -16.40 6.79 -19.49
C ILE A 75 -15.19 5.87 -19.62
N GLU A 76 -14.71 5.63 -20.84
CA GLU A 76 -13.54 4.79 -21.07
C GLU A 76 -12.28 5.36 -20.43
N LYS A 77 -12.09 6.69 -20.47
CA LYS A 77 -10.94 7.35 -19.83
C LYS A 77 -10.93 7.17 -18.31
N GLU A 78 -12.09 7.08 -17.66
CA GLU A 78 -12.20 6.90 -16.19
C GLU A 78 -12.24 5.42 -15.78
N LEU A 79 -13.01 4.61 -16.49
CA LEU A 79 -13.24 3.21 -16.14
C LEU A 79 -11.97 2.36 -16.32
N ASN A 80 -11.19 2.64 -17.36
CA ASN A 80 -9.95 1.89 -17.62
C ASN A 80 -8.93 1.98 -16.48
N PRO A 81 -8.57 3.17 -15.94
CA PRO A 81 -7.68 3.23 -14.78
C PRO A 81 -8.31 2.66 -13.50
N ILE A 82 -9.62 2.81 -13.27
CA ILE A 82 -10.29 2.21 -12.10
C ILE A 82 -10.09 0.69 -12.08
N ILE A 83 -10.34 0.03 -13.22
CA ILE A 83 -10.14 -1.42 -13.36
C ILE A 83 -8.65 -1.77 -13.30
N LYS A 84 -7.81 -1.07 -14.09
CA LYS A 84 -6.37 -1.36 -14.19
C LYS A 84 -5.63 -1.28 -12.85
N TYR A 85 -6.03 -0.37 -11.97
CA TYR A 85 -5.40 -0.18 -10.65
C TYR A 85 -6.15 -0.90 -9.51
N GLY A 86 -7.12 -1.77 -9.84
CA GLY A 86 -7.80 -2.66 -8.89
C GLY A 86 -8.88 -1.99 -8.04
N TYR A 87 -9.33 -0.79 -8.41
CA TYR A 87 -10.38 -0.06 -7.71
C TYR A 87 -11.80 -0.53 -8.11
N SER A 88 -11.94 -1.55 -8.96
CA SER A 88 -13.26 -2.04 -9.37
C SER A 88 -14.09 -2.55 -8.19
N ALA A 89 -13.46 -3.24 -7.23
CA ALA A 89 -14.14 -3.86 -6.10
C ALA A 89 -14.74 -2.86 -5.09
N ILE A 90 -14.33 -1.59 -5.11
CA ILE A 90 -14.90 -0.54 -4.24
C ILE A 90 -16.06 0.23 -4.91
N TYR A 91 -16.16 0.14 -6.25
CA TYR A 91 -17.21 0.77 -7.04
C TYR A 91 -18.32 -0.20 -7.45
N TRP A 92 -18.00 -1.50 -7.52
CA TRP A 92 -18.96 -2.60 -7.67
C TRP A 92 -19.67 -2.87 -6.35
#